data_AF-A0A3A9ZY11-F1
#
_entry.id   AF-A0A3A9ZY11-F1
#
_cell.length_a   1.000
_cell.length_b   1.000
_cell.length_c   1.000
_cell.angle_alpha   90.00
_cell.angle_beta   90.00
_cell.angle_gamma   90.00
#
_symmetry.space_group_name_H-M   'P 1'
#
loop_
_entity.id
_entity.type
_entity.pdbx_description
1 polymer ?
#
loop_
_entity_poly.entity_id
_entity_poly.type
_entity_poly.pdbx_seq_one_letter_code
_entity_poly.pdbx_strand_id
1 'polypeptide(L)'
;MLTLDLAAIPSHGHDLDLPADGSLLFFVEPHLTPTNCRVVHVPAGTPVTEHPSPGMPVFDPIPLRARANWNLPNTEHEVPFDLRLDDEVEEAINEVMWDLEGNHSDYSLGGYGDTSTGGADFPIINAKDHTVLATVRLYEEEVGDAFGETLIVVNFMIKHADLAERAFDRIWLMYDFNG
;
A
#
# COMPACT_ATOMS: atom_id res chain seq x y z
N MET A 1 -7.63 -8.63 5.99
CA MET A 1 -7.20 -7.70 7.05
C MET A 1 -5.69 -7.77 7.14
N LEU A 2 -4.99 -6.63 7.22
CA LEU A 2 -3.55 -6.58 7.50
C LEU A 2 -3.34 -5.94 8.87
N THR A 3 -2.45 -6.50 9.68
CA THR A 3 -2.03 -5.92 10.96
C THR A 3 -0.54 -5.61 10.91
N LEU A 4 -0.20 -4.37 11.21
CA LEU A 4 1.16 -3.89 11.25
C LEU A 4 1.52 -3.50 12.68
N ASP A 5 2.47 -4.20 13.29
CA ASP A 5 3.10 -3.77 14.54
C ASP A 5 4.11 -2.66 14.25
N LEU A 6 3.83 -1.45 14.76
CA LEU A 6 4.64 -0.27 14.49
C LEU A 6 6.04 -0.38 15.12
N ALA A 7 6.19 -1.11 16.23
CA ALA A 7 7.49 -1.32 16.87
C ALA A 7 8.38 -2.30 16.09
N ALA A 8 7.80 -3.09 15.18
CA ALA A 8 8.54 -4.04 14.35
C ALA A 8 9.12 -3.38 13.07
N ILE A 9 8.77 -2.13 12.78
CA ILE A 9 9.22 -1.43 11.59
C ILE A 9 10.65 -0.90 11.81
N PRO A 10 11.59 -1.12 10.87
CA PRO A 10 12.91 -0.52 10.94
C PRO A 10 12.83 1.01 10.94
N SER A 11 13.36 1.66 11.98
CA SER A 11 13.28 3.12 12.20
C SER A 11 13.96 3.99 11.12
N HIS A 12 14.74 3.38 10.22
CA HIS A 12 15.45 4.04 9.12
C HIS A 12 14.93 3.60 7.75
N GLY A 13 13.84 2.82 7.70
CA GLY A 13 13.31 2.23 6.48
C GLY A 13 12.12 2.97 5.86
N HIS A 14 11.63 4.05 6.49
CA HIS A 14 10.53 4.86 5.98
C HIS A 14 10.65 6.32 6.43
N ASP A 15 9.95 7.21 5.75
CA ASP A 15 9.87 8.64 6.00
C ASP A 15 8.51 9.10 6.57
N LEU A 16 7.59 8.15 6.77
CA LEU A 16 6.28 8.40 7.36
C LEU A 16 6.38 8.76 8.86
N ASP A 17 5.71 9.83 9.29
CA ASP A 17 5.57 10.23 10.70
C ASP A 17 4.55 9.35 11.44
N LEU A 18 4.91 8.08 11.62
CA LEU A 18 4.08 7.07 12.29
C LEU A 18 4.27 7.10 13.81
N PRO A 19 3.28 6.66 14.59
CA PRO A 19 3.48 6.37 16.01
C PRO A 19 4.62 5.35 16.21
N ALA A 20 5.37 5.49 17.30
CA ALA A 20 6.54 4.66 17.57
C ALA A 20 6.19 3.22 17.99
N ASP A 21 4.96 2.98 18.46
CA ASP A 21 4.48 1.70 18.94
C ASP A 21 2.97 1.55 18.69
N GLY A 22 2.44 0.37 19.03
CA GLY A 22 1.04 0.01 18.77
C GLY A 22 0.89 -0.70 17.42
N SER A 23 -0.32 -0.69 16.89
CA SER A 23 -0.62 -1.36 15.63
C SER A 23 -1.50 -0.53 14.72
N LEU A 24 -1.26 -0.64 13.41
CA LEU A 24 -2.21 -0.22 12.38
C LEU A 24 -2.94 -1.46 11.86
N LEU A 25 -4.27 -1.41 11.89
CA LEU A 25 -5.15 -2.45 11.36
C LEU A 25 -5.79 -1.94 10.06
N PHE A 26 -5.54 -2.62 8.95
CA PHE A 26 -6.05 -2.26 7.63
C PHE A 26 -7.18 -3.21 7.24
N PHE A 27 -8.32 -2.62 6.89
CA PHE A 27 -9.52 -3.30 6.46
C PHE A 27 -9.89 -2.83 5.06
N VAL A 28 -10.25 -3.80 4.21
CA VAL A 28 -10.77 -3.58 2.86
C VAL A 28 -11.87 -4.59 2.61
N GLU A 29 -12.93 -4.16 1.94
CA GLU A 29 -14.02 -5.04 1.50
C GLU A 29 -13.81 -5.48 0.05
N PRO A 30 -14.31 -6.66 -0.37
CA PRO A 30 -14.07 -7.14 -1.72
C PRO A 30 -14.68 -6.29 -2.83
N HIS A 31 -15.78 -5.58 -2.54
CA HIS A 31 -16.33 -4.58 -3.44
C HIS A 31 -15.50 -3.30 -3.34
N LEU A 32 -14.34 -3.30 -4.00
CA LEU A 32 -13.40 -2.19 -3.96
C LEU A 32 -14.06 -0.91 -4.47
N THR A 33 -14.02 0.12 -3.63
CA THR A 33 -14.28 1.51 -3.99
C THR A 33 -13.26 2.35 -3.21
N PRO A 34 -12.98 3.60 -3.63
CA PRO A 34 -12.03 4.45 -2.91
C PRO A 34 -12.34 4.62 -1.41
N THR A 35 -13.60 4.45 -0.99
CA THR A 35 -14.02 4.64 0.40
C THR A 35 -14.29 3.35 1.16
N ASN A 36 -14.25 2.18 0.51
CA ASN A 36 -14.53 0.88 1.14
C ASN A 36 -13.29 0.33 1.84
N CYS A 37 -12.71 1.14 2.71
CA CYS A 37 -11.59 0.78 3.55
C CYS A 37 -11.69 1.43 4.91
N ARG A 38 -10.89 0.90 5.83
CA ARG A 38 -10.68 1.53 7.12
C ARG A 38 -9.29 1.22 7.62
N VAL A 39 -8.62 2.19 8.22
CA VAL A 39 -7.42 1.94 9.00
C VAL A 39 -7.66 2.39 10.42
N VAL A 40 -7.27 1.54 11.37
CA VAL A 40 -7.44 1.80 12.80
C VAL A 40 -6.08 1.74 13.46
N HIS A 41 -5.68 2.85 14.08
CA HIS A 41 -4.54 2.86 14.99
C HIS A 41 -4.98 2.38 16.37
N VAL A 42 -4.29 1.36 16.86
CA VAL A 42 -4.47 0.74 18.17
C VAL A 42 -3.23 1.05 19.00
N PRO A 43 -3.33 1.93 20.01
CA PRO A 43 -2.20 2.25 20.88
C PRO A 43 -1.64 1.01 21.58
N ALA A 44 -0.33 0.99 21.84
CA ALA A 44 0.34 -0.10 22.54
C ALA A 44 -0.37 -0.46 23.87
N GLY A 45 -0.51 -1.76 24.12
CA GLY A 45 -1.19 -2.29 25.32
C GLY A 45 -2.72 -2.23 25.28
N THR A 46 -3.33 -1.72 24.21
CA THR A 46 -4.78 -1.80 24.01
C THR A 46 -5.18 -3.22 23.61
N PRO A 47 -6.01 -3.92 24.40
CA PRO A 47 -6.44 -5.26 24.03
C PRO A 47 -7.39 -5.20 22.83
N VAL A 48 -7.16 -6.07 21.86
CA VAL A 48 -8.00 -6.24 20.68
C VAL A 48 -8.38 -7.71 20.51
N THR A 49 -9.57 -7.93 19.97
CA THR A 49 -10.08 -9.25 19.61
C THR A 49 -10.52 -9.20 18.16
N GLU A 50 -9.99 -10.10 17.34
CA GLU A 50 -10.44 -10.24 15.97
C GLU A 50 -11.84 -10.84 15.93
N HIS A 51 -12.73 -10.20 15.16
CA HIS A 51 -14.08 -10.65 14.94
C HIS A 51 -14.30 -10.85 13.44
N PRO A 52 -14.37 -12.10 12.96
CA PRO A 52 -14.64 -12.36 11.55
C PRO A 52 -16.03 -11.85 11.19
N SER A 53 -16.14 -11.20 10.04
CA SER A 53 -17.42 -10.74 9.52
C SER A 53 -18.31 -11.94 9.16
N PRO A 54 -19.56 -12.02 9.66
CA PRO A 54 -20.45 -13.11 9.33
C PRO A 54 -20.65 -13.25 7.81
N GLY A 55 -20.48 -14.45 7.28
CA GLY A 55 -20.66 -14.74 5.85
C GLY A 55 -19.45 -14.43 4.96
N MET A 56 -18.36 -13.91 5.53
CA MET A 56 -17.10 -13.73 4.81
C MET A 56 -16.18 -14.95 5.00
N PRO A 57 -15.40 -15.34 3.97
CA PRO A 57 -14.33 -16.30 4.12
C PRO A 57 -13.33 -15.85 5.19
N VAL A 58 -12.83 -16.79 5.98
CA VAL A 58 -11.75 -16.55 6.95
C VAL A 58 -10.51 -17.24 6.42
N PHE A 59 -9.42 -16.48 6.31
CA PHE A 59 -8.13 -16.96 5.82
C PHE A 59 -7.15 -17.07 6.99
N ASP A 60 -6.24 -18.03 6.92
CA ASP A 60 -5.18 -18.16 7.93
C ASP A 60 -4.23 -16.96 7.85
N PRO A 61 -3.74 -16.43 8.99
CA PRO A 61 -2.83 -15.30 8.98
C PRO A 61 -1.47 -15.68 8.39
N ILE A 62 -0.99 -14.85 7.45
CA ILE A 62 0.35 -14.98 6.87
C ILE A 62 1.32 -14.07 7.66
N PRO A 63 2.31 -14.60 8.38
CA PRO A 63 3.25 -13.78 9.13
C PRO A 63 4.25 -13.10 8.19
N LEU A 64 4.29 -11.77 8.24
CA LEU A 64 5.23 -10.94 7.47
C LEU A 64 6.37 -10.43 8.36
N ARG A 65 7.51 -10.09 7.74
CA ARG A 65 8.66 -9.46 8.41
C ARG A 65 9.08 -8.21 7.66
N ALA A 66 9.12 -7.08 8.36
CA ALA A 66 9.56 -5.83 7.77
C ALA A 66 11.07 -5.81 7.54
N ARG A 67 11.49 -5.25 6.41
CA ARG A 67 12.88 -4.90 6.10
C ARG A 67 12.89 -3.56 5.35
N ALA A 68 13.94 -2.78 5.53
CA ALA A 68 14.17 -1.63 4.66
C ALA A 68 14.51 -2.14 3.25
N ASN A 69 13.96 -1.48 2.24
CA ASN A 69 14.20 -1.81 0.85
C ASN A 69 14.06 -0.56 -0.02
N TRP A 70 14.57 -0.62 -1.23
CA TRP A 70 14.28 0.40 -2.23
C TRP A 70 12.85 0.24 -2.69
N ASN A 71 12.18 1.38 -2.85
CA ASN A 71 10.92 1.48 -3.54
C ASN A 71 11.04 2.70 -4.43
N LEU A 72 10.83 2.48 -5.72
CA LEU A 72 11.13 3.43 -6.78
C LEU A 72 9.85 3.64 -7.58
N PRO A 73 9.71 4.81 -8.26
CA PRO A 73 8.55 5.09 -9.08
C PRO A 73 8.48 4.13 -10.27
N ASN A 74 7.26 3.73 -10.63
CA ASN A 74 6.99 2.98 -11.85
C ASN A 74 6.96 3.89 -13.09
N THR A 75 6.66 5.19 -12.94
CA THR A 75 6.70 6.17 -14.04
C THR A 75 7.21 7.54 -13.61
N GLU A 76 7.60 8.36 -14.59
CA GLU A 76 8.04 9.73 -14.35
C GLU A 76 6.97 10.64 -13.72
N HIS A 77 5.68 10.27 -13.83
CA HIS A 77 4.59 11.05 -13.24
C HIS A 77 4.47 10.88 -11.73
N GLU A 78 5.12 9.88 -11.16
CA GLU A 78 5.09 9.61 -9.72
C GLU A 78 6.12 10.39 -8.92
N VAL A 79 7.12 10.99 -9.60
CA VAL A 79 8.14 11.80 -8.94
C VAL A 79 7.73 13.27 -8.81
N PRO A 80 8.13 13.97 -7.74
CA PRO A 80 7.74 15.36 -7.52
C PRO A 80 8.48 16.39 -8.41
N PHE A 81 9.25 15.93 -9.41
CA PHE A 81 10.04 16.75 -10.32
C PHE A 81 9.93 16.24 -11.76
N ASP A 82 9.92 17.16 -12.73
CA ASP A 82 9.87 16.86 -14.16
C ASP A 82 11.21 16.23 -14.62
N LEU A 83 11.18 14.94 -14.97
CA LEU A 83 12.35 14.20 -15.43
C LEU A 83 12.67 14.45 -16.91
N ARG A 84 11.71 14.96 -17.71
CA ARG A 84 11.84 15.21 -19.16
C ARG A 84 12.51 14.06 -19.91
N LEU A 85 12.07 12.83 -19.64
CA LEU A 85 12.57 11.67 -20.36
C LEU A 85 11.93 11.68 -21.75
N ASP A 86 12.69 11.26 -22.76
CA ASP A 86 12.06 10.85 -24.01
C ASP A 86 11.60 9.38 -23.86
N ASP A 87 10.70 8.95 -24.75
CA ASP A 87 10.09 7.62 -24.71
C ASP A 87 11.15 6.48 -24.67
N GLU A 88 12.31 6.68 -25.32
CA GLU A 88 13.39 5.68 -25.36
C GLU A 88 14.10 5.57 -24.00
N VAL A 89 14.32 6.69 -23.31
CA VAL A 89 14.88 6.70 -21.95
C VAL A 89 13.88 6.18 -20.92
N GLU A 90 12.59 6.49 -21.08
CA GLU A 90 11.53 5.95 -20.21
C GLU A 90 11.46 4.42 -20.32
N GLU A 91 11.45 3.88 -21.54
CA GLU A 91 11.46 2.42 -21.78
C GLU A 91 12.71 1.77 -21.17
N ALA A 92 13.90 2.35 -21.39
CA ALA A 92 15.15 1.83 -20.84
C ALA A 92 15.19 1.87 -19.30
N ILE A 93 14.63 2.90 -18.66
CA ILE A 93 14.50 2.96 -17.21
C ILE A 93 13.53 1.88 -16.73
N ASN A 94 12.36 1.74 -17.36
CA ASN A 94 11.38 0.74 -16.98
C ASN A 94 11.95 -0.69 -17.05
N GLU A 95 12.72 -1.02 -18.08
CA GLU A 95 13.42 -2.32 -18.19
C GLU A 95 14.43 -2.54 -17.05
N VAL A 96 15.27 -1.55 -16.76
CA VAL A 96 16.24 -1.64 -15.65
C VAL A 96 15.54 -1.78 -14.30
N MET A 97 14.41 -1.10 -14.13
CA MET A 97 13.61 -1.11 -12.92
C MET A 97 12.92 -2.45 -12.69
N TRP A 98 12.42 -3.08 -13.77
CA TRP A 98 11.86 -4.43 -13.72
C TRP A 98 12.89 -5.48 -13.33
N ASP A 99 14.12 -5.34 -13.84
CA ASP A 99 15.22 -6.26 -13.55
C ASP A 99 15.89 -6.00 -12.18
N LEU A 100 15.55 -4.90 -11.50
CA LEU A 100 16.17 -4.54 -10.24
C LEU A 100 15.67 -5.42 -9.10
N GLU A 101 16.55 -6.30 -8.61
CA GLU A 101 16.25 -7.21 -7.51
C GLU A 101 15.77 -6.43 -6.26
N GLY A 102 14.60 -6.79 -5.77
CA GLY A 102 14.01 -6.19 -4.58
C GLY A 102 13.24 -4.89 -4.83
N ASN A 103 13.10 -4.41 -6.07
CA ASN A 103 12.27 -3.24 -6.36
C ASN A 103 10.76 -3.50 -6.21
N HIS A 104 10.35 -4.78 -6.24
CA HIS A 104 8.96 -5.19 -6.04
C HIS A 104 8.79 -5.86 -4.69
N SER A 105 7.77 -5.43 -3.95
CA SER A 105 7.36 -6.05 -2.69
C SER A 105 5.85 -6.18 -2.71
N ASP A 106 5.34 -7.39 -2.43
CA ASP A 106 3.89 -7.65 -2.38
C ASP A 106 3.19 -6.84 -1.28
N TYR A 107 3.97 -6.45 -0.27
CA TYR A 107 3.53 -5.64 0.85
C TYR A 107 4.57 -4.55 1.10
N SER A 108 4.16 -3.29 1.08
CA SER A 108 5.03 -2.16 1.39
C SER A 108 4.36 -1.16 2.33
N LEU A 109 5.19 -0.36 2.99
CA LEU A 109 4.78 0.75 3.83
C LEU A 109 5.52 2.00 3.33
N GLY A 110 4.77 3.04 2.99
CA GLY A 110 5.34 4.24 2.37
C GLY A 110 5.76 4.04 0.92
N GLY A 111 6.50 5.04 0.41
CA GLY A 111 7.05 5.02 -0.94
C GLY A 111 6.02 5.36 -2.04
N TYR A 112 6.37 4.95 -3.25
CA TYR A 112 5.59 4.91 -4.46
C TYR A 112 4.63 3.72 -4.44
N GLY A 113 3.39 3.97 -4.85
CA GLY A 113 2.37 2.94 -4.94
C GLY A 113 2.63 2.02 -6.14
N ASP A 114 1.92 0.90 -6.18
CA ASP A 114 2.09 -0.09 -7.24
C ASP A 114 0.80 -0.29 -8.05
N THR A 115 0.93 -0.87 -9.24
CA THR A 115 -0.17 -1.17 -10.17
C THR A 115 0.07 -2.54 -10.82
N SER A 116 -0.98 -3.25 -11.22
CA SER A 116 -0.83 -4.57 -11.86
C SER A 116 -0.80 -4.52 -13.39
N THR A 117 -1.44 -3.52 -14.01
CA THR A 117 -1.54 -3.40 -15.47
C THR A 117 -0.81 -2.19 -16.05
N GLY A 118 -0.23 -1.33 -15.20
CA GLY A 118 0.35 -0.05 -15.62
C GLY A 118 -0.69 0.93 -16.17
N GLY A 119 -1.99 0.63 -16.04
CA GLY A 119 -3.10 1.33 -16.66
C GLY A 119 -3.85 2.28 -15.73
N ALA A 120 -3.87 3.57 -16.11
CA ALA A 120 -4.94 4.54 -15.84
C ALA A 120 -5.41 4.74 -14.38
N ASP A 121 -4.49 5.21 -13.53
CA ASP A 121 -4.66 6.28 -12.54
C ASP A 121 -3.53 6.10 -11.51
N PHE A 122 -2.33 6.53 -11.90
CA PHE A 122 -1.15 6.43 -11.05
C PHE A 122 -1.42 7.02 -9.65
N PRO A 123 -0.98 6.36 -8.57
CA PRO A 123 -1.28 6.76 -7.20
C PRO A 123 -0.82 8.17 -6.80
N ILE A 124 -0.06 8.84 -7.66
CA ILE A 124 0.65 10.07 -7.35
C ILE A 124 0.46 11.12 -8.45
N ILE A 125 -0.80 11.43 -8.81
CA ILE A 125 -1.09 12.62 -9.64
C ILE A 125 -0.77 13.92 -8.86
N ASN A 126 -0.53 13.86 -7.54
CA ASN A 126 -0.11 15.01 -6.72
C ASN A 126 0.60 14.61 -5.40
N ALA A 127 1.81 14.07 -5.48
CA ALA A 127 2.67 13.70 -4.32
C ALA A 127 2.86 14.81 -3.28
N LYS A 128 2.48 16.05 -3.57
CA LYS A 128 2.69 17.20 -2.70
C LYS A 128 1.77 17.16 -1.48
N ASP A 129 0.56 16.64 -1.63
CA ASP A 129 -0.49 16.74 -0.61
C ASP A 129 -0.81 15.39 0.06
N HIS A 130 -0.40 14.28 -0.56
CA HIS A 130 -0.67 12.93 -0.09
C HIS A 130 0.48 11.97 -0.39
N THR A 131 0.49 10.87 0.36
CA THR A 131 1.44 9.77 0.22
C THR A 131 0.71 8.43 0.28
N VAL A 132 1.39 7.38 -0.15
CA VAL A 132 0.97 5.99 0.08
C VAL A 132 1.31 5.65 1.52
N LEU A 133 0.30 5.24 2.30
CA LEU A 133 0.54 4.68 3.62
C LEU A 133 1.03 3.23 3.51
N ALA A 134 0.33 2.39 2.74
CA ALA A 134 0.70 1.00 2.52
C ALA A 134 0.20 0.51 1.16
N THR A 135 0.94 -0.41 0.56
CA THR A 135 0.53 -1.15 -0.64
C THR A 135 0.41 -2.63 -0.31
N VAL A 136 -0.65 -3.25 -0.83
CA VAL A 136 -0.95 -4.66 -0.66
C VAL A 136 -1.31 -5.27 -2.00
N ARG A 137 -0.54 -6.26 -2.43
CA ARG A 137 -0.90 -7.15 -3.52
C ARG A 137 -1.72 -8.30 -2.95
N LEU A 138 -2.89 -8.53 -3.53
CA LEU A 138 -3.77 -9.63 -3.16
C LEU A 138 -3.68 -10.69 -4.25
N TYR A 139 -3.09 -11.83 -3.92
CA TYR A 139 -3.03 -12.96 -4.83
C TYR A 139 -4.25 -13.88 -4.65
N GLU A 140 -4.71 -14.49 -5.74
CA GLU A 140 -5.82 -15.45 -5.73
C GLU A 140 -5.57 -16.61 -4.74
N GLU A 141 -4.31 -17.01 -4.55
CA GLU A 141 -3.96 -18.05 -3.56
C GLU A 141 -4.16 -17.61 -2.10
N GLU A 142 -4.18 -16.31 -1.83
CA GLU A 142 -4.33 -15.72 -0.49
C GLU A 142 -5.78 -15.34 -0.19
N VAL A 143 -6.52 -14.85 -1.20
CA VAL A 143 -7.89 -14.32 -1.03
C VAL A 143 -8.97 -15.10 -1.80
N GLY A 144 -8.61 -16.14 -2.53
CA GLY A 144 -9.52 -16.92 -3.38
C GLY A 144 -10.21 -16.05 -4.43
N ASP A 145 -11.48 -16.35 -4.71
CA ASP A 145 -12.34 -15.61 -5.63
C ASP A 145 -13.08 -14.44 -4.94
N ALA A 146 -12.74 -14.12 -3.68
CA ALA A 146 -13.51 -13.19 -2.85
C ALA A 146 -13.66 -11.80 -3.49
N PHE A 147 -12.65 -11.36 -4.25
CA PHE A 147 -12.61 -10.06 -4.91
C PHE A 147 -13.02 -10.10 -6.39
N GLY A 148 -13.26 -11.29 -6.97
CA GLY A 148 -13.73 -11.47 -8.34
C GLY A 148 -12.72 -11.15 -9.46
N GLU A 149 -11.57 -10.59 -9.12
CA GLU A 149 -10.52 -10.17 -10.06
C GLU A 149 -9.15 -10.77 -9.67
N THR A 150 -8.20 -10.79 -10.61
CA THR A 150 -6.85 -11.32 -10.37
C THR A 150 -5.80 -10.21 -10.27
N LEU A 151 -4.69 -10.48 -9.56
CA LEU A 151 -3.57 -9.55 -9.41
C LEU A 151 -4.01 -8.15 -8.93
N ILE A 152 -4.81 -8.12 -7.87
CA ILE A 152 -5.31 -6.87 -7.32
C ILE A 152 -4.19 -6.20 -6.53
N VAL A 153 -3.98 -4.92 -6.79
CA VAL A 153 -3.11 -4.06 -5.98
C VAL A 153 -3.97 -3.03 -5.27
N VAL A 154 -3.81 -2.92 -3.96
CA VAL A 154 -4.51 -1.94 -3.12
C VAL A 154 -3.49 -1.01 -2.48
N ASN A 155 -3.58 0.27 -2.81
CA ASN A 155 -2.80 1.35 -2.21
C ASN A 155 -3.69 2.12 -1.22
N PHE A 156 -3.34 2.09 0.06
CA PHE A 156 -3.97 2.91 1.09
C PHE A 156 -3.33 4.29 1.08
N MET A 157 -4.11 5.32 0.78
CA MET A 157 -3.64 6.68 0.59
C MET A 157 -4.01 7.56 1.79
N ILE A 158 -3.11 8.47 2.17
CA ILE A 158 -3.36 9.44 3.24
C ILE A 158 -2.79 10.81 2.88
N LYS A 159 -3.50 11.89 3.24
CA LYS A 159 -2.96 13.25 3.10
C LYS A 159 -1.88 13.49 4.14
N HIS A 160 -0.87 14.30 3.79
CA HIS A 160 0.20 14.67 4.73
C HIS A 160 -0.33 15.32 6.01
N ALA A 161 -1.34 16.20 5.87
CA ALA A 161 -1.98 16.84 7.02
C ALA A 161 -2.72 15.83 7.93
N ASP A 162 -3.41 14.87 7.33
CA ASP A 162 -4.15 13.84 8.08
C ASP A 162 -3.19 12.86 8.77
N LEU A 163 -2.05 12.53 8.14
CA LEU A 163 -0.99 11.73 8.76
C LEU A 163 -0.41 12.43 9.99
N ALA A 164 -0.10 13.74 9.87
CA ALA A 164 0.40 14.54 10.99
C ALA A 164 -0.62 14.63 12.15
N GLU A 165 -1.92 14.66 11.85
CA GLU A 165 -3.01 14.60 12.84
C GLU A 165 -3.32 13.18 13.34
N ARG A 166 -2.72 12.15 12.74
CA ARG A 166 -3.02 10.72 12.97
C ARG A 166 -4.48 10.37 12.68
N ALA A 167 -5.09 11.05 11.71
CA ALA A 167 -6.46 10.88 11.27
C ALA A 167 -6.59 9.70 10.28
N PHE A 168 -6.28 8.49 10.74
CA PHE A 168 -6.31 7.26 9.92
C PHE A 168 -7.73 6.87 9.44
N ASP A 169 -8.77 7.50 9.96
CA ASP A 169 -10.15 7.36 9.50
C ASP A 169 -10.45 8.11 8.19
N ARG A 170 -9.51 8.94 7.70
CA ARG A 170 -9.62 9.73 6.46
C ARG A 170 -8.89 9.11 5.26
N ILE A 171 -8.50 7.84 5.38
CA ILE A 171 -7.80 7.11 4.33
C ILE A 171 -8.76 6.73 3.20
N TRP A 172 -8.23 6.68 1.98
CA TRP A 172 -8.93 6.17 0.81
C TRP A 172 -8.06 5.15 0.07
N LEU A 173 -8.70 4.37 -0.80
CA LEU A 173 -8.02 3.41 -1.66
C LEU A 173 -7.78 3.99 -3.05
N MET A 174 -6.63 3.64 -3.60
CA MET A 174 -6.43 3.52 -5.03
C MET A 174 -6.11 2.06 -5.33
N TYR A 175 -6.72 1.48 -6.35
CA TYR A 175 -6.56 0.07 -6.63
C TYR A 175 -6.55 -0.18 -8.13
N ASP A 176 -5.81 -1.21 -8.52
CA ASP A 176 -5.69 -1.70 -9.89
C ASP A 176 -5.83 -3.23 -9.87
N PHE A 177 -6.28 -3.82 -10.97
CA PHE A 177 -6.44 -5.26 -11.12
C PHE A 177 -6.28 -5.66 -12.57
N ASN A 178 -5.84 -6.90 -12.80
CA ASN A 178 -5.76 -7.47 -14.14
C ASN A 178 -7.09 -8.14 -14.48
N GLY A 179 -7.82 -7.55 -15.43
CA GLY A 179 -9.11 -8.02 -15.96
C GLY A 179 -9.11 -8.19 -17.47
#